data_AF-A0A2K1R7M0-F1
#
_entry.id   AF-A0A2K1R7M0-F1
#
_cell.length_a   1.000
_cell.length_b   1.000
_cell.length_c   1.000
_cell.angle_alpha   90.00
_cell.angle_beta   90.00
_cell.angle_gamma   90.00
#
_symmetry.space_group_name_H-M   'P 1'
#
loop_
_entity.id
_entity.type
_entity.pdbx_description
1 polymer ?
#
loop_
_entity_poly.entity_id
_entity_poly.type
_entity_poly.pdbx_seq_one_letter_code
_entity_poly.pdbx_strand_id
1 'polypeptide(L)'
;MECLLIVKNYTGDHLNFGLAAEQAKSEGYKVETVIVGDDCALPPPRGIAGRRGLTGTILVHKVAGAVASVGLSLDEVAAEAKRASEMILISC
;
A
#
# COMPACT_ATOMS: atom_id res chain seq x y z
N MET A 1 14.72 -9.63 8.93
CA MET A 1 14.58 -8.55 7.92
C MET A 1 13.13 -8.13 7.91
N GLU A 2 12.85 -6.82 7.85
CA GLU A 2 11.49 -6.25 7.85
C GLU A 2 11.22 -5.59 6.49
N CYS A 3 9.97 -5.61 6.01
CA CYS A 3 9.61 -5.06 4.70
C CYS A 3 8.19 -4.48 4.71
N LEU A 4 8.01 -3.32 4.06
CA LEU A 4 6.69 -2.76 3.73
C LEU A 4 6.42 -2.91 2.24
N LEU A 5 5.31 -3.55 1.89
CA LEU A 5 4.80 -3.61 0.52
C LEU A 5 3.76 -2.51 0.30
N ILE A 6 4.03 -1.61 -0.64
CA ILE A 6 3.05 -0.60 -1.09
C ILE A 6 2.50 -1.08 -2.44
N VAL A 7 1.24 -1.49 -2.45
CA VAL A 7 0.63 -2.24 -3.56
C VAL A 7 -0.51 -1.42 -4.13
N LYS A 8 -0.53 -1.23 -5.46
CA LYS A 8 -1.64 -0.55 -6.14
C LYS A 8 -2.87 -1.47 -6.14
N ASN A 9 -4.05 -0.91 -6.02
CA ASN A 9 -5.30 -1.69 -5.97
C ASN A 9 -5.73 -2.18 -7.37
N TYR A 10 -5.02 -3.19 -7.87
CA TYR A 10 -5.38 -3.99 -9.03
C TYR A 10 -5.46 -5.46 -8.62
N THR A 11 -6.38 -6.22 -9.24
CA THR A 11 -6.59 -7.64 -8.91
C THR A 11 -5.30 -8.46 -9.00
N GLY A 12 -4.52 -8.29 -10.07
CA GLY A 12 -3.24 -8.99 -10.24
C GLY A 12 -2.21 -8.58 -9.18
N ASP A 13 -2.16 -7.29 -8.82
CA ASP A 13 -1.25 -6.79 -7.80
C ASP A 13 -1.60 -7.38 -6.42
N HIS A 14 -2.88 -7.39 -6.03
CA HIS A 14 -3.33 -8.01 -4.78
C HIS A 14 -2.97 -9.49 -4.68
N LEU A 15 -3.23 -10.25 -5.76
CA LEU A 15 -2.96 -11.69 -5.77
C LEU A 15 -1.46 -11.96 -5.68
N ASN A 16 -0.64 -11.33 -6.52
CA ASN A 16 0.79 -11.62 -6.59
C ASN A 16 1.54 -11.15 -5.33
N PHE A 17 1.27 -9.92 -4.86
CA PHE A 17 1.93 -9.41 -3.65
C PHE A 17 1.37 -10.04 -2.38
N GLY A 18 0.09 -10.43 -2.35
CA GLY A 18 -0.48 -11.21 -1.25
C GLY A 18 0.21 -12.55 -1.09
N LEU A 19 0.36 -13.32 -2.18
CA LEU A 19 1.08 -14.60 -2.17
C LEU A 19 2.56 -14.42 -1.75
N ALA A 20 3.22 -13.37 -2.27
CA ALA A 20 4.60 -13.08 -1.90
C ALA A 20 4.75 -12.70 -0.41
N ALA A 21 3.81 -11.91 0.13
CA ALA A 21 3.80 -11.53 1.54
C ALA A 21 3.61 -12.74 2.46
N GLU A 22 2.66 -13.63 2.12
CA GLU A 22 2.42 -14.85 2.89
C GLU A 22 3.61 -15.81 2.83
N GLN A 23 4.23 -15.98 1.65
CA GLN A 23 5.45 -16.77 1.51
C GLN A 23 6.58 -16.19 2.37
N ALA A 24 6.83 -14.88 2.32
CA ALA A 24 7.86 -14.22 3.11
C ALA A 24 7.60 -14.34 4.63
N LYS A 25 6.34 -14.19 5.07
CA LYS A 25 5.98 -14.43 6.49
C LYS A 25 6.24 -15.87 6.91
N SER A 26 5.95 -16.85 6.04
CA SER A 26 6.22 -18.27 6.32
C SER A 26 7.72 -18.58 6.48
N GLU A 27 8.58 -17.78 5.83
CA GLU A 27 10.05 -17.84 5.95
C GLU A 27 10.59 -17.06 7.15
N GLY A 28 9.72 -16.43 7.96
CA GLY A 28 10.10 -15.70 9.17
C GLY A 28 10.41 -14.22 8.97
N TYR A 29 10.06 -13.64 7.82
CA TYR A 29 10.16 -12.19 7.60
C TYR A 29 8.94 -11.46 8.17
N LYS A 30 9.17 -10.28 8.78
CA LYS A 30 8.08 -9.37 9.16
C LYS A 30 7.70 -8.54 7.94
N VAL A 31 6.47 -8.69 7.46
CA VAL A 31 5.99 -8.01 6.24
C VAL A 31 4.65 -7.34 6.51
N GLU A 32 4.60 -6.03 6.27
CA GLU A 32 3.39 -5.23 6.27
C GLU A 32 2.97 -4.87 4.85
N THR A 33 1.69 -4.59 4.63
CA THR A 33 1.16 -4.26 3.30
C THR A 33 0.18 -3.10 3.36
N VAL A 34 0.37 -2.12 2.48
CA VAL A 34 -0.53 -0.98 2.28
C VAL A 34 -1.07 -1.03 0.85
N ILE A 35 -2.39 -1.05 0.73
CA ILE A 35 -3.09 -0.98 -0.55
C ILE A 35 -3.39 0.47 -0.90
N VAL A 36 -3.01 0.92 -2.09
CA VAL A 36 -3.28 2.28 -2.59
C VAL A 36 -4.42 2.25 -3.60
N GLY A 37 -5.50 2.97 -3.28
CA GLY A 37 -6.70 3.11 -4.11
C GLY A 37 -7.13 4.57 -4.23
N ASP A 38 -6.28 5.40 -4.84
CA ASP A 38 -6.42 6.85 -4.95
C ASP A 38 -7.37 7.31 -6.07
N ASP A 39 -7.70 6.45 -7.04
CA ASP A 39 -8.52 6.85 -8.19
C ASP A 39 -9.99 7.12 -7.85
N CYS A 40 -10.38 8.40 -7.86
CA CYS A 40 -11.74 8.84 -7.62
C CYS A 40 -12.60 9.02 -8.88
N ALA A 41 -12.08 8.74 -10.08
CA ALA A 41 -12.82 8.86 -11.33
C ALA A 41 -13.92 7.80 -11.47
N LEU A 42 -13.75 6.64 -10.81
CA LEU A 42 -14.77 5.59 -10.79
C LEU A 42 -15.80 5.85 -9.67
N PRO A 43 -17.09 5.60 -9.94
CA PRO A 43 -18.11 5.67 -8.90
C PRO A 43 -17.77 4.72 -7.75
N PRO A 44 -18.21 5.02 -6.51
CA PRO A 44 -17.92 4.20 -5.34
C PRO A 44 -18.24 2.72 -5.63
N PRO A 45 -17.35 1.81 -5.18
CA PRO A 45 -17.29 0.45 -5.70
C PRO A 45 -18.64 -0.25 -5.55
N ARG A 46 -19.16 -0.79 -6.66
CA ARG A 46 -20.38 -1.63 -6.68
C ARG A 46 -20.07 -3.13 -6.53
N GLY A 47 -18.85 -3.48 -6.10
CA GLY A 47 -18.36 -4.85 -5.99
C GLY A 47 -17.13 -4.98 -5.09
N ILE A 48 -16.44 -6.12 -5.16
CA ILE A 48 -15.30 -6.48 -4.28
C ILE A 48 -14.06 -5.61 -4.56
N ALA A 49 -13.88 -5.16 -5.80
CA ALA A 49 -12.74 -4.34 -6.19
C ALA A 49 -13.01 -2.86 -5.86
N GLY A 50 -12.17 -2.28 -5.00
CA GLY A 50 -12.18 -0.84 -4.67
C GLY A 50 -11.65 0.06 -5.80
N ARG A 51 -11.31 1.30 -5.47
CA ARG A 51 -10.70 2.29 -6.38
C ARG A 51 -9.33 1.82 -6.89
N ARG A 52 -9.00 2.08 -8.16
CA ARG A 52 -7.67 1.76 -8.72
C ARG A 52 -6.57 2.54 -7.98
N GLY A 53 -5.36 1.97 -7.93
CA GLY A 53 -4.15 2.67 -7.50
C GLY A 53 -3.43 3.30 -8.69
N LEU A 54 -3.26 4.62 -8.71
CA LEU A 54 -2.66 5.39 -9.79
C LEU A 54 -1.46 6.21 -9.25
N THR A 55 -1.27 7.43 -9.74
CA THR A 55 -0.08 8.25 -9.45
C THR A 55 0.01 8.71 -8.00
N GLY A 56 -1.09 8.77 -7.24
CA GLY A 56 -1.07 9.07 -5.80
C GLY A 56 -0.17 8.13 -4.99
N THR A 57 0.10 6.93 -5.50
CA THR A 57 1.07 5.97 -4.94
C THR A 57 2.45 6.59 -4.71
N ILE A 58 2.91 7.53 -5.56
CA ILE A 58 4.23 8.15 -5.40
C ILE A 58 4.33 8.96 -4.11
N LEU A 59 3.22 9.57 -3.67
CA LEU A 59 3.18 10.35 -2.43
C LEU A 59 3.19 9.41 -1.22
N VAL A 60 2.52 8.25 -1.31
CA VAL A 60 2.59 7.19 -0.30
C VAL A 60 4.03 6.69 -0.15
N HIS A 61 4.74 6.44 -1.26
CA HIS A 61 6.16 6.10 -1.22
C HIS A 61 7.00 7.18 -0.55
N LYS A 62 6.75 8.46 -0.85
CA LYS A 62 7.52 9.56 -0.28
C LYS A 62 7.33 9.68 1.24
N VAL A 63 6.10 9.48 1.72
CA VAL A 63 5.76 9.48 3.14
C VAL A 63 6.40 8.29 3.84
N ALA A 64 6.18 7.07 3.35
CA ALA A 64 6.77 5.86 3.91
C ALA A 64 8.30 5.92 3.95
N GLY A 65 8.93 6.35 2.84
CA GLY A 65 10.38 6.49 2.77
C GLY A 65 10.93 7.56 3.70
N ALA A 66 10.22 8.68 3.89
CA ALA A 66 10.63 9.71 4.85
C ALA A 66 10.61 9.18 6.29
N VAL A 67 9.52 8.50 6.67
CA VAL A 67 9.39 7.91 8.02
C VAL A 67 10.40 6.79 8.26
N ALA A 68 10.60 5.92 7.27
CA ALA A 68 11.62 4.87 7.36
C ALA A 68 13.04 5.46 7.48
N SER A 69 13.34 6.56 6.79
CA SER A 69 14.68 7.18 6.80
C SER A 69 15.10 7.75 8.16
N VAL A 70 14.14 8.06 9.03
CA VAL A 70 14.41 8.54 10.40
C VAL A 70 14.41 7.40 11.44
N GLY A 71 14.31 6.14 10.99
CA GLY A 71 14.47 4.95 11.84
C GLY A 71 13.23 4.52 12.61
N LEU A 72 12.03 4.95 12.19
CA LEU A 72 10.77 4.46 12.78
C LEU A 72 10.57 2.96 12.48
N SER A 73 9.83 2.28 13.35
CA SER A 73 9.55 0.85 13.21
C SER A 73 8.68 0.55 12.00
N LEU A 74 8.72 -0.69 11.50
CA LEU A 74 7.86 -1.11 10.37
C LEU A 74 6.38 -0.78 10.60
N ASP A 75 5.88 -0.98 11.83
CA ASP A 75 4.48 -0.77 12.16
C ASP A 75 4.10 0.73 12.09
N GLU A 76 5.01 1.61 12.52
CA GLU A 76 4.83 3.06 12.42
C GLU A 76 4.92 3.54 10.95
N VAL A 77 5.87 3.00 10.17
CA VAL A 77 5.99 3.31 8.73
C VAL A 77 4.72 2.86 8.00
N ALA A 78 4.21 1.67 8.29
CA ALA A 78 2.98 1.13 7.71
C ALA A 78 1.76 1.97 8.10
N ALA A 79 1.67 2.41 9.36
CA ALA A 79 0.58 3.27 9.83
C ALA A 79 0.57 4.64 9.12
N GLU A 80 1.73 5.27 8.92
CA GLU A 80 1.81 6.55 8.20
C GLU A 80 1.51 6.37 6.71
N ALA A 81 2.06 5.33 6.08
CA ALA A 81 1.79 5.02 4.68
C ALA A 81 0.30 4.74 4.43
N LYS A 82 -0.35 4.00 5.34
CA LYS A 82 -1.79 3.76 5.29
C LYS A 82 -2.58 5.06 5.40
N ARG A 83 -2.24 5.92 6.36
CA ARG A 83 -2.91 7.21 6.52
C ARG A 83 -2.79 8.08 5.27
N ALA A 84 -1.58 8.14 4.68
CA ALA A 84 -1.38 8.83 3.42
C ALA A 84 -2.26 8.25 2.29
N SER A 85 -2.32 6.91 2.17
CA SER A 85 -3.13 6.24 1.14
C SER A 85 -4.63 6.54 1.24
N GLU A 86 -5.14 6.79 2.45
CA GLU A 86 -6.55 7.11 2.70
C GLU A 86 -6.88 8.58 2.40
N MET A 87 -5.88 9.47 2.45
CA MET A 87 -6.05 10.92 2.23
C MET A 87 -5.88 11.34 0.76
N ILE A 88 -5.18 10.55 -0.05
CA ILE A 88 -4.85 10.92 -1.42
C ILE A 88 -5.96 10.43 -2.36
N LEU A 89 -6.59 11.37 -3.04
CA LEU A 89 -7.54 11.11 -4.12
C LEU A 89 -7.11 11.84 -5.38
N ILE A 90 -7.12 11.14 -6.52
CA ILE A 90 -6.84 11.72 -7.82
C ILE A 90 -7.92 11.33 -8.83
N SER A 91 -8.22 12.24 -9.75
CA SER A 91 -9.03 11.96 -10.93
C SER A 91 -8.15 12.16 -12.16
N CYS A 92 -7.39 11.15 -12.52
CA CYS A 92 -6.64 11.12 -13.78
C CYS A 92 -7.41 10.31 -14.82
#